data_AF-A0A660PYR0-F1
#
_entry.id   AF-A0A660PYR0-F1
#
_cell.length_a   1.000
_cell.length_b   1.000
_cell.length_c   1.000
_cell.angle_alpha   90.00
_cell.angle_beta   90.00
_cell.angle_gamma   90.00
#
_symmetry.space_group_name_H-M   'P 1'
#
loop_
_entity.id
_entity.type
_entity.pdbx_description
1 polymer ?
#
loop_
_entity_poly.entity_id
_entity_poly.type
_entity_poly.pdbx_seq_one_letter_code
_entity_poly.pdbx_strand_id
1 'polypeptide(L)'
;MSAVLAIKHKGRVWMAADSGISREDSIEVFEAGSKIIKCGPLTIGYVGPVQGINTLRYRYVPPKKKTGETDDHYIYDSIWNSMGKRLVNDGV
;
A
#
# COMPACT_ATOMS: atom_id res chain seq x y z
N MET A 1 -11.34 8.67 -9.79
CA MET A 1 -9.91 8.34 -10.08
C MET A 1 -9.13 8.58 -8.80
N SER A 2 -8.16 7.72 -8.44
CA SER A 2 -7.35 7.89 -7.21
C SER A 2 -5.88 8.00 -7.55
N ALA A 3 -5.14 8.78 -6.75
CA ALA A 3 -3.75 9.08 -6.96
C ALA A 3 -2.96 9.03 -5.64
N VAL A 4 -1.76 8.46 -5.72
CA VAL A 4 -0.73 8.48 -4.68
C VAL A 4 0.55 9.00 -5.32
N LEU A 5 1.18 9.98 -4.68
CA LEU A 5 2.47 10.54 -5.07
C LEU A 5 3.46 10.36 -3.92
N ALA A 6 4.69 9.98 -4.25
CA ALA A 6 5.80 9.96 -3.31
C ALA A 6 7.04 10.59 -3.92
N ILE A 7 7.78 11.36 -3.13
CA ILE A 7 9.07 11.94 -3.52
C ILE A 7 10.11 11.65 -2.45
N LYS A 8 11.33 11.31 -2.89
CA LYS A 8 12.50 11.10 -2.02
C LYS A 8 13.41 12.32 -2.13
N HIS A 9 13.66 13.00 -1.03
CA HIS A 9 14.56 14.16 -0.98
C HIS A 9 15.38 14.16 0.30
N LYS A 10 16.71 14.31 0.19
CA LYS A 10 17.66 14.40 1.32
C LYS A 10 17.44 13.31 2.39
N GLY A 11 17.29 12.05 1.93
CA GLY A 11 17.10 10.90 2.82
C GLY A 11 15.72 10.81 3.50
N ARG A 12 14.79 11.71 3.16
CA ARG A 12 13.40 11.68 3.62
C ARG A 12 12.48 11.30 2.47
N VAL A 13 11.37 10.66 2.81
CA VAL A 13 10.29 10.35 1.87
C VAL A 13 9.06 11.15 2.28
N TRP A 14 8.52 11.91 1.34
CA TRP A 14 7.22 12.58 1.48
C TRP A 14 6.21 11.87 0.60
N MET A 15 5.03 11.64 1.15
CA MET A 15 3.95 10.92 0.46
C MET A 15 2.64 11.68 0.62
N ALA A 16 1.90 11.79 -0.46
CA ALA A 16 0.58 12.41 -0.50
C ALA A 16 -0.38 11.52 -1.28
N ALA A 17 -1.65 11.54 -0.89
CA ALA A 17 -2.71 10.85 -1.60
C ALA A 17 -3.94 11.74 -1.63
N ASP A 18 -4.76 11.59 -2.68
CA ASP A 18 -6.07 12.21 -2.69
C ASP A 18 -6.94 11.61 -1.57
N SER A 19 -7.90 12.37 -1.05
CA SER A 19 -8.78 11.92 0.04
C SER A 19 -10.09 11.30 -0.44
N GLY A 20 -10.40 11.36 -1.74
CA GLY A 20 -11.70 10.96 -2.28
C GLY A 20 -11.85 9.44 -2.38
N ILE A 21 -13.03 8.91 -2.10
CA ILE A 21 -13.36 7.50 -2.39
C ILE A 21 -14.42 7.51 -3.48
N SER A 22 -14.09 6.95 -4.65
CA SER A 22 -15.08 6.71 -5.69
C SER A 22 -15.71 5.33 -5.50
N ARG A 23 -17.04 5.24 -5.57
CA ARG A 23 -17.70 3.96 -5.88
C ARG A 23 -17.77 3.77 -7.40
N GLU A 24 -17.99 2.54 -7.85
CA GLU A 24 -18.36 2.29 -9.25
C GLU A 24 -19.54 3.22 -9.62
N ASP A 25 -19.54 3.74 -10.84
CA ASP A 25 -20.54 4.66 -11.40
C ASP A 25 -20.45 6.15 -11.03
N SER A 26 -19.24 6.71 -10.99
CA SER A 26 -18.97 8.16 -11.06
C SER A 26 -19.46 9.04 -9.90
N ILE A 27 -20.06 8.44 -8.86
CA ILE A 27 -20.39 9.15 -7.63
C ILE A 27 -19.13 9.20 -6.75
N GLU A 28 -18.53 10.40 -6.69
CA GLU A 28 -17.51 10.70 -5.70
C GLU A 28 -18.17 10.77 -4.32
N VAL A 29 -17.90 9.78 -3.49
CA VAL A 29 -18.26 9.82 -2.08
C VAL A 29 -17.10 10.50 -1.36
N PHE A 30 -17.33 11.71 -0.85
CA PHE A 30 -16.36 12.44 -0.04
C PHE A 30 -16.27 11.86 1.39
N GLU A 31 -16.01 10.56 1.50
CA GLU A 31 -15.58 9.95 2.75
C GLU A 31 -14.06 10.00 2.82
N ALA A 32 -13.52 10.67 3.83
CA ALA A 32 -12.09 10.78 4.04
C ALA A 32 -11.50 9.41 4.44
N GLY A 33 -11.02 8.65 3.46
CA GLY A 33 -10.26 7.43 3.66
C GLY A 33 -8.75 7.70 3.62
N SER A 34 -8.02 7.24 4.64
CA SER A 34 -6.55 7.26 4.57
C SER A 34 -6.05 6.21 3.57
N LYS A 35 -5.62 6.65 2.39
CA LYS A 35 -4.96 5.79 1.38
C LYS A 35 -3.49 5.53 1.67
N ILE A 36 -2.94 6.23 2.67
CA ILE A 36 -1.60 6.02 3.20
C ILE A 36 -1.77 5.26 4.51
N ILE A 37 -1.10 4.12 4.62
CA ILE A 37 -1.12 3.28 5.81
C ILE A 37 0.30 3.03 6.31
N LYS A 38 0.43 2.86 7.63
CA LYS A 38 1.67 2.43 8.26
C LYS A 38 1.57 0.94 8.57
N CYS A 39 2.55 0.18 8.10
CA CYS A 39 2.61 -1.26 8.31
C CYS A 39 3.98 -1.66 8.86
N GLY A 40 4.06 -1.78 10.19
CA GLY A 40 5.34 -1.92 10.89
C GLY A 40 6.28 -0.74 10.58
N PRO A 41 7.50 -0.98 10.07
CA PRO A 41 8.43 0.09 9.68
C PRO A 41 8.09 0.73 8.33
N LEU A 42 7.16 0.16 7.55
CA LEU A 42 6.86 0.59 6.19
C LEU A 42 5.70 1.59 6.16
N THR A 43 5.80 2.57 5.26
CA THR A 43 4.68 3.45 4.89
C THR A 43 4.28 3.11 3.46
N ILE A 44 3.02 2.75 3.26
CA ILE A 44 2.50 2.26 1.99
C ILE A 44 1.36 3.17 1.56
N GLY A 45 1.47 3.73 0.35
CA GLY A 45 0.35 4.38 -0.33
C GLY A 45 -0.30 3.40 -1.30
N TYR A 46 -1.62 3.36 -1.33
CA TYR A 46 -2.37 2.38 -2.11
C TYR A 46 -3.38 3.05 -3.05
N VAL A 47 -3.46 2.54 -4.28
CA VAL A 47 -4.45 2.90 -5.29
C VAL A 47 -5.16 1.61 -5.72
N GLY A 48 -6.48 1.56 -5.54
CA GLY A 48 -7.30 0.40 -5.88
C GLY A 48 -8.54 0.28 -4.99
N PRO A 49 -9.25 -0.86 -5.04
CA PRO A 49 -10.47 -1.08 -4.27
C PRO A 49 -10.26 -0.98 -2.74
N VAL A 50 -11.26 -0.44 -2.03
CA VAL A 50 -11.22 -0.28 -0.56
C VAL A 50 -11.14 -1.64 0.14
N GLN A 51 -11.66 -2.71 -0.46
CA GLN A 51 -11.50 -4.08 0.07
C GLN A 51 -10.03 -4.52 0.09
N GLY A 52 -9.24 -4.11 -0.91
CA GLY A 52 -7.80 -4.37 -0.99
C GLY A 52 -7.04 -3.70 0.14
N ILE A 53 -7.31 -2.41 0.42
CA ILE A 53 -6.64 -1.68 1.49
C ILE A 53 -7.00 -2.19 2.88
N ASN A 54 -8.25 -2.63 3.10
CA ASN A 54 -8.65 -3.22 4.38
C ASN A 54 -7.96 -4.57 4.62
N THR A 55 -7.81 -5.37 3.57
CA THR A 55 -7.04 -6.62 3.65
C THR A 55 -5.59 -6.34 4.06
N LEU A 56 -4.97 -5.33 3.45
CA LEU A 56 -3.65 -4.83 3.83
C LEU A 56 -3.60 -4.37 5.28
N ARG A 57 -4.54 -3.53 5.71
CA ARG A 57 -4.53 -2.91 7.04
C ARG A 57 -4.71 -3.91 8.18
N TYR A 58 -5.55 -4.93 7.97
CA TYR A 58 -5.97 -5.83 9.05
C TYR A 58 -5.37 -7.24 8.99
N ARG A 59 -4.80 -7.67 7.84
CA ARG A 59 -4.28 -9.03 7.67
C ARG A 59 -2.82 -9.10 7.25
N TYR A 60 -2.19 -7.99 6.88
CA TYR A 60 -0.77 -8.02 6.53
C TYR A 60 0.10 -8.13 7.78
N VAL A 61 0.96 -9.15 7.79
CA VAL A 61 2.02 -9.31 8.77
C VAL A 61 3.35 -9.20 8.01
N PRO A 62 4.15 -8.14 8.22
CA PRO A 62 5.44 -8.02 7.54
C PRO A 62 6.32 -9.22 7.92
N PRO A 63 7.01 -9.85 6.97
CA PRO A 63 7.99 -10.89 7.28
C PRO A 63 9.11 -10.30 8.16
N LYS A 64 9.79 -11.16 8.91
CA LYS A 64 10.99 -10.75 9.65
C LYS A 64 12.12 -10.49 8.64
N LYS A 65 12.79 -9.34 8.77
CA LYS A 65 13.96 -9.02 7.97
C LYS A 65 15.08 -10.01 8.26
N LYS A 66 15.66 -10.62 7.23
CA LYS A 66 16.75 -11.59 7.37
C LYS A 66 18.07 -10.85 7.64
N THR A 67 18.95 -11.49 8.40
CA THR A 67 20.29 -10.94 8.69
C THR A 67 21.08 -10.82 7.39
N GLY A 68 21.60 -9.62 7.09
CA GLY A 68 22.33 -9.33 5.86
C GLY A 68 21.45 -8.90 4.66
N GLU A 69 20.13 -8.88 4.82
CA GLU A 69 19.20 -8.39 3.80
C GLU A 69 19.24 -6.86 3.70
N THR A 70 19.28 -6.33 2.48
CA THR A 70 19.15 -4.88 2.23
C THR A 70 17.71 -4.42 2.45
N ASP A 71 17.51 -3.15 2.78
CA ASP A 71 16.14 -2.61 2.94
C ASP A 71 15.30 -2.75 1.68
N ASP A 72 15.91 -2.57 0.50
CA ASP A 72 15.20 -2.69 -0.79
C ASP A 72 14.72 -4.13 -1.05
N HIS A 73 15.56 -5.14 -0.78
CA HIS A 73 15.14 -6.55 -0.90
C HIS A 73 14.07 -6.91 0.12
N TYR A 74 14.23 -6.47 1.37
CA TYR A 74 13.23 -6.69 2.40
C TYR A 74 11.87 -6.10 2.02
N ILE A 75 11.85 -4.86 1.51
CA ILE A 75 10.63 -4.19 1.04
C ILE A 75 10.01 -4.96 -0.12
N TYR A 76 10.81 -5.31 -1.14
CA TYR A 76 10.33 -6.08 -2.28
C TYR A 76 9.71 -7.42 -1.85
N ASP A 77 10.42 -8.22 -1.06
CA ASP A 77 9.92 -9.51 -0.59
C ASP A 77 8.69 -9.37 0.30
N SER A 78 8.65 -8.34 1.16
CA SER A 78 7.52 -8.09 2.05
C SER A 78 6.24 -7.73 1.28
N ILE A 79 6.34 -6.99 0.18
CA ILE A 79 5.21 -6.59 -0.65
C ILE A 79 4.87 -7.72 -1.63
N TRP A 80 5.85 -8.27 -2.34
CA TRP A 80 5.66 -9.25 -3.40
C TRP A 80 5.24 -10.63 -2.90
N ASN A 81 5.88 -11.17 -1.85
CA ASN A 81 5.53 -12.50 -1.35
C ASN A 81 4.24 -12.49 -0.52
N SER A 82 3.93 -11.38 0.14
CA SER A 82 2.69 -11.23 0.92
C SER A 82 1.48 -10.88 0.05
N MET A 83 1.68 -10.16 -1.06
CA MET A 83 0.58 -9.63 -1.88
C MET A 83 0.60 -10.12 -3.34
N GLY A 84 1.75 -10.02 -4.01
CA GLY A 84 1.89 -10.36 -5.43
C GLY A 84 1.53 -11.81 -5.74
N LYS A 85 2.00 -12.77 -4.92
CA LYS A 85 1.66 -14.19 -5.11
C LYS A 85 0.18 -14.52 -4.94
N ARG A 86 -0.52 -13.86 -4.02
CA ARG A 86 -1.95 -14.12 -3.78
C ARG A 86 -2.81 -13.51 -4.88
N LEU A 87 -2.54 -12.26 -5.24
CA LEU A 87 -3.30 -11.56 -6.29
C LEU A 87 -3.12 -12.23 -7.67
N VAL A 88 -1.90 -12.68 -8.00
CA VAL A 88 -1.62 -13.38 -9.26
C VAL A 88 -2.20 -14.80 -9.30
N ASN A 89 -2.18 -15.54 -8.18
CA ASN A 89 -2.72 -16.90 -8.14
C ASN A 89 -4.25 -16.94 -8.01
N ASP A 90 -4.85 -15.93 -7.39
CA ASP A 90 -6.31 -15.83 -7.21
C ASP A 90 -7.01 -15.22 -8.45
N GLY A 91 -6.25 -14.89 -9.51
CA GLY A 91 -6.79 -14.51 -10.81
C GLY A 91 -7.52 -13.15 -10.83
N VAL A 92 -7.01 -12.16 -10.09
CA VAL A 92 -7.50 -10.77 -10.11
C VAL A 92 -6.63 -9.91 -11.02
#